data_AF-A0A2I1GV05-F1
#
_entry.id   AF-A0A2I1GV05-F1
#
_cell.length_a   1.000
_cell.length_b   1.000
_cell.length_c   1.000
_cell.angle_alpha   90.00
_cell.angle_beta   90.00
_cell.angle_gamma   90.00
#
_symmetry.space_group_name_H-M   'P 1'
#
loop_
_entity.id
_entity.type
_entity.pdbx_description
1 polymer ?
#
loop_
_entity_poly.entity_id
_entity_poly.type
_entity_poly.pdbx_seq_one_letter_code
_entity_poly.pdbx_strand_id
1 'polypeptide(L)'
;MKKVEIEFAQLRDQFYREQIGELEKEVDMINQGTHHELISRMKEIEQKKKRRLEIAESRKRYQVIHCQKQYEEAEYMAECEFMSDKFETKRKKLDDMESRKWQMIREKNRLDVLGRIECSGPDHNQLAHRKSKKLTNVAELKYLQAYGFPAASMLDSLDKSEIDEDLILLGIAREDEAQGMLNI
;
A
#
# COMPACT_ATOMS: atom_id res chain seq x y z
N MET A 1 84.03 20.26 -33.26
CA MET A 1 82.73 19.71 -33.68
C MET A 1 82.68 18.19 -33.55
N LYS A 2 83.51 17.43 -34.27
CA LYS A 2 83.46 15.94 -34.26
C LYS A 2 83.51 15.23 -32.89
N LYS A 3 84.27 15.73 -31.91
CA LYS A 3 84.33 15.12 -30.56
C LYS A 3 83.02 15.24 -29.79
N VAL A 4 82.38 16.40 -29.89
CA VAL A 4 81.09 16.69 -29.23
C VAL A 4 79.97 15.85 -29.84
N GLU A 5 80.01 15.60 -31.15
CA GLU A 5 79.03 14.74 -31.83
C GLU A 5 79.15 13.27 -31.41
N ILE A 6 80.38 12.79 -31.18
CA ILE A 6 80.63 11.42 -30.69
C ILE A 6 80.11 11.26 -29.26
N GLU A 7 80.41 12.23 -28.38
CA GLU A 7 79.90 12.23 -27.00
C GLU A 7 78.37 12.31 -26.96
N PHE A 8 77.76 13.11 -27.82
CA PHE A 8 76.30 13.21 -27.92
C PHE A 8 75.66 11.93 -28.46
N ALA A 9 76.31 11.21 -29.37
CA ALA A 9 75.85 9.91 -29.84
C ALA A 9 75.92 8.85 -28.72
N GLN A 10 77.03 8.81 -27.98
CA GLN A 10 77.20 7.90 -26.84
C GLN A 10 76.18 8.14 -25.74
N LEU A 11 75.90 9.41 -25.42
CA LEU A 11 74.89 9.78 -24.43
C LEU A 11 73.49 9.34 -24.85
N ARG A 12 73.15 9.48 -26.14
CA ARG A 12 71.87 9.03 -26.70
C ARG A 12 71.71 7.52 -26.61
N ASP A 13 72.76 6.78 -26.98
CA ASP A 13 72.76 5.33 -26.91
C ASP A 13 72.63 4.83 -25.48
N GLN A 14 73.27 5.50 -24.52
CA GLN A 14 73.11 5.21 -23.10
C GLN A 14 71.68 5.50 -22.63
N PHE A 15 71.14 6.67 -22.98
CA PHE A 15 69.77 7.05 -22.64
C PHE A 15 68.73 6.06 -23.20
N TYR A 16 68.89 5.62 -24.46
CA TYR A 16 68.00 4.62 -25.04
C TYR A 16 68.12 3.26 -24.38
N ARG A 17 69.33 2.82 -23.98
CA ARG A 17 69.50 1.58 -23.21
C ARG A 17 68.84 1.64 -21.85
N GLU A 18 68.93 2.77 -21.16
CA GLU A 18 68.27 3.00 -19.88
C GLU A 18 66.74 2.99 -20.03
N GLN A 19 66.20 3.71 -21.02
CA GLN A 19 64.77 3.70 -21.36
C GLN A 19 64.24 2.30 -21.70
N ILE A 20 64.97 1.54 -22.52
CA ILE A 20 64.59 0.16 -22.86
C ILE A 20 64.60 -0.72 -21.61
N GLY A 21 65.62 -0.60 -20.75
CA GLY A 21 65.70 -1.37 -19.51
C GLY A 21 64.61 -1.00 -18.49
N GLU A 22 64.14 0.24 -18.47
CA GLU A 22 62.97 0.64 -17.67
C GLU A 22 61.68 0.03 -18.22
N LEU A 23 61.47 0.07 -19.54
CA LEU A 23 60.31 -0.54 -20.19
C LEU A 23 60.30 -2.07 -20.02
N GLU A 24 61.44 -2.74 -20.10
CA GLU A 24 61.54 -4.19 -19.87
C GLU A 24 61.13 -4.56 -18.44
N LYS A 25 61.57 -3.78 -17.44
CA LYS A 25 61.13 -3.97 -16.04
C LYS A 25 59.63 -3.75 -15.88
N GLU A 26 59.07 -2.75 -16.57
CA GLU A 26 57.63 -2.50 -16.54
C GLU A 26 56.86 -3.66 -17.16
N VAL A 27 57.31 -4.19 -18.29
CA VAL A 27 56.76 -5.39 -18.93
C VAL A 27 56.82 -6.60 -17.99
N ASP A 28 57.94 -6.80 -17.31
CA ASP A 28 58.08 -7.88 -16.33
C ASP A 28 57.10 -7.71 -15.16
N MET A 29 56.93 -6.49 -14.64
CA MET A 29 55.95 -6.19 -13.60
C MET A 29 54.50 -6.41 -14.07
N ILE A 30 54.20 -6.11 -15.34
CA ILE A 30 52.89 -6.37 -15.94
C ILE A 30 52.64 -7.88 -16.05
N ASN A 31 53.63 -8.63 -16.55
CA ASN A 31 53.55 -10.09 -16.69
C ASN A 31 53.42 -10.81 -15.34
N GLN A 32 54.09 -10.29 -14.31
CA GLN A 32 53.97 -10.76 -12.93
C GLN A 32 52.69 -10.27 -12.24
N GLY A 33 51.95 -9.33 -12.86
CA GLY A 33 50.71 -8.76 -12.33
C GLY A 33 50.90 -7.77 -11.17
N THR A 34 52.14 -7.34 -10.89
CA THR A 34 52.49 -6.41 -9.80
C THR A 34 52.48 -4.94 -10.24
N HIS A 35 52.28 -4.67 -11.53
CA HIS A 35 52.21 -3.30 -12.05
C HIS A 35 51.06 -2.49 -11.44
N HIS A 36 51.37 -1.32 -10.90
CA HIS A 36 50.41 -0.52 -10.12
C HIS A 36 49.20 -0.07 -10.96
N GLU A 37 49.40 0.31 -12.22
CA GLU A 37 48.29 0.72 -13.08
C GLU A 37 47.38 -0.46 -13.38
N LEU A 38 47.96 -1.64 -13.63
CA LEU A 38 47.20 -2.85 -13.91
C LEU A 38 46.31 -3.20 -12.71
N ILE A 39 46.87 -3.21 -11.49
CA ILE A 39 46.12 -3.47 -10.26
C ILE A 39 44.99 -2.45 -10.08
N SER A 40 45.28 -1.16 -10.30
CA SER A 40 44.28 -0.09 -10.20
C SER A 40 43.13 -0.31 -11.18
N ARG A 41 43.43 -0.60 -12.45
CA ARG A 41 42.43 -0.89 -13.49
C ARG A 41 41.62 -2.15 -13.19
N MET A 42 42.27 -3.22 -12.74
CA MET A 42 41.58 -4.44 -12.34
C MET A 42 40.62 -4.20 -11.18
N LYS A 43 41.03 -3.39 -10.19
CA LYS A 43 40.16 -3.00 -9.07
C LYS A 43 38.95 -2.19 -9.54
N GLU A 44 39.14 -1.25 -10.46
CA GLU A 44 38.03 -0.51 -11.07
C GLU A 44 37.06 -1.43 -11.82
N ILE A 45 37.57 -2.41 -12.57
CA ILE A 45 36.76 -3.39 -13.29
C ILE A 45 35.95 -4.24 -12.31
N GLU A 46 36.58 -4.77 -11.26
CA GLU A 46 35.89 -5.60 -10.27
C GLU A 46 34.83 -4.81 -9.51
N GLN A 47 35.11 -3.54 -9.18
CA GLN A 47 34.11 -2.65 -8.56
C GLN A 47 32.92 -2.40 -9.49
N LYS A 48 33.16 -2.14 -10.78
CA LYS A 48 32.09 -1.99 -11.78
C LYS A 48 31.26 -3.26 -11.93
N LYS A 49 31.92 -4.42 -11.96
CA LYS A 49 31.25 -5.74 -12.00
C LYS A 49 30.37 -5.96 -10.78
N LYS A 50 30.90 -5.74 -9.58
CA LYS A 50 30.14 -5.86 -8.32
C LYS A 50 28.91 -4.97 -8.33
N ARG A 51 29.06 -3.69 -8.70
CA ARG A 51 27.93 -2.76 -8.82
C ARG A 51 26.87 -3.24 -9.81
N ARG A 52 27.27 -3.79 -10.97
CA ARG A 52 26.33 -4.34 -11.95
C ARG A 52 25.56 -5.55 -11.42
N LEU A 53 26.23 -6.42 -10.66
CA LEU A 53 25.59 -7.56 -10.00
C LEU A 53 24.57 -7.10 -8.95
N GLU A 54 24.93 -6.15 -8.10
CA GLU A 54 24.02 -5.58 -7.08
C GLU A 54 22.76 -4.97 -7.72
N ILE A 55 22.93 -4.22 -8.81
CA ILE A 55 21.81 -3.65 -9.57
C ILE A 55 20.94 -4.76 -10.18
N ALA A 56 21.56 -5.79 -10.77
CA ALA A 56 20.84 -6.91 -11.37
C ALA A 56 20.02 -7.70 -10.33
N GLU A 57 20.60 -7.96 -9.15
CA GLU A 57 19.91 -8.62 -8.05
C GLU A 57 18.76 -7.78 -7.51
N SER A 58 18.98 -6.47 -7.33
CA SER A 58 17.92 -5.55 -6.90
C SER A 58 16.77 -5.52 -7.90
N ARG A 59 17.08 -5.45 -9.20
CA ARG A 59 16.09 -5.51 -10.28
C ARG A 59 15.32 -6.83 -10.26
N LYS A 60 16.01 -7.95 -10.07
CA LYS A 60 15.37 -9.27 -9.96
C LYS A 60 14.39 -9.31 -8.79
N ARG A 61 14.80 -8.86 -7.60
CA ARG A 61 13.94 -8.81 -6.40
C ARG A 61 12.71 -7.94 -6.65
N TYR A 62 12.91 -6.74 -7.21
CA TYR A 62 11.81 -5.85 -7.56
C TYR A 62 10.84 -6.49 -8.55
N GLN A 63 11.35 -7.17 -9.58
CA GLN A 63 10.52 -7.80 -10.59
C GLN A 63 9.66 -8.93 -10.02
N VAL A 64 10.20 -9.73 -9.09
CA VAL A 64 9.43 -10.77 -8.39
C VAL A 64 8.28 -10.16 -7.58
N ILE A 65 8.57 -9.11 -6.79
CA ILE A 65 7.55 -8.41 -6.00
C ILE A 65 6.49 -7.79 -6.91
N HIS A 66 6.91 -7.21 -8.04
CA HIS A 66 6.01 -6.60 -9.00
C HIS A 66 5.06 -7.63 -9.62
N CYS A 67 5.57 -8.78 -10.06
CA CYS A 67 4.74 -9.86 -10.59
C CYS A 67 3.74 -10.38 -9.55
N GLN A 68 4.17 -10.54 -8.29
CA GLN A 68 3.28 -10.96 -7.20
C GLN A 68 2.14 -9.96 -6.98
N LYS A 69 2.46 -8.66 -6.93
CA LYS A 69 1.44 -7.61 -6.78
C LYS A 69 0.47 -7.55 -7.95
N GLN A 70 0.96 -7.72 -9.18
CA GLN A 70 0.10 -7.78 -10.36
C GLN A 70 -0.85 -8.98 -10.32
N TYR A 71 -0.38 -10.12 -9.83
CA TYR A 71 -1.21 -11.29 -9.64
C TYR A 71 -2.32 -11.03 -8.61
N GLU A 72 -1.97 -10.50 -7.43
CA GLU A 72 -2.94 -10.16 -6.37
C GLU A 72 -3.97 -9.12 -6.84
N GLU A 73 -3.53 -8.11 -7.59
CA GLU A 73 -4.42 -7.12 -8.18
C GLU A 73 -5.38 -7.74 -9.21
N ALA A 74 -4.88 -8.64 -10.06
CA ALA A 74 -5.70 -9.34 -11.05
C ALA A 74 -6.76 -10.24 -10.37
N GLU A 75 -6.39 -10.96 -9.31
CA GLU A 75 -7.34 -11.76 -8.52
C GLU A 75 -8.43 -10.88 -7.90
N TYR A 76 -8.03 -9.78 -7.25
CA TYR A 76 -8.98 -8.85 -6.63
C TYR A 76 -9.93 -8.22 -7.65
N MET A 77 -9.41 -7.82 -8.82
CA MET A 77 -10.21 -7.25 -9.89
C MET A 77 -11.21 -8.27 -10.46
N ALA A 78 -10.79 -9.52 -10.65
CA ALA A 78 -11.68 -10.59 -11.09
C ALA A 78 -12.81 -10.87 -10.08
N GLU A 79 -12.51 -10.83 -8.77
CA GLU A 79 -13.53 -10.97 -7.73
C GLU A 79 -14.52 -9.80 -7.74
N CYS A 80 -14.02 -8.57 -7.86
CA CYS A 80 -14.86 -7.37 -7.96
C CYS A 80 -15.78 -7.42 -9.18
N GLU A 81 -15.25 -7.82 -10.34
CA GLU A 81 -16.01 -7.99 -11.57
C GLU A 81 -17.10 -9.05 -11.41
N PHE A 82 -16.76 -10.23 -10.89
CA PHE A 82 -17.73 -11.29 -10.62
C PHE A 82 -18.86 -10.82 -9.69
N MET A 83 -18.52 -10.11 -8.61
CA MET A 83 -19.52 -9.60 -7.68
C MET A 83 -20.41 -8.54 -8.33
N SER A 84 -19.84 -7.64 -9.12
CA SER A 84 -20.59 -6.64 -9.90
C SER A 84 -21.57 -7.32 -10.85
N ASP A 85 -21.11 -8.27 -11.65
CA ASP A 85 -21.93 -9.00 -12.64
C ASP A 85 -23.06 -9.79 -11.98
N LYS A 86 -22.77 -10.41 -10.83
CA LYS A 86 -23.78 -11.11 -10.03
C LYS A 86 -24.87 -10.15 -9.57
N PHE A 87 -24.51 -8.97 -9.05
CA PHE A 87 -25.49 -7.97 -8.63
C PHE A 87 -26.27 -7.39 -9.79
N GLU A 88 -25.60 -7.09 -10.91
CA GLU A 88 -26.25 -6.57 -12.10
C GLU A 88 -27.25 -7.59 -12.67
N THR A 89 -26.85 -8.86 -12.77
CA THR A 89 -27.73 -9.94 -13.24
C THR A 89 -28.95 -10.09 -12.33
N LYS A 90 -28.73 -10.10 -11.01
CA LYS A 90 -29.84 -10.16 -10.04
C LYS A 90 -30.77 -8.95 -10.19
N ARG A 91 -30.21 -7.74 -10.37
CA ARG A 91 -30.98 -6.51 -10.56
C ARG A 91 -31.81 -6.56 -11.83
N LYS A 92 -31.20 -6.94 -12.96
CA LYS A 92 -31.89 -7.14 -14.26
C LYS A 92 -33.06 -8.12 -14.13
N LYS A 93 -32.87 -9.25 -13.44
CA LYS A 93 -33.94 -10.24 -13.23
C LYS A 93 -35.09 -9.68 -12.37
N LEU A 94 -34.78 -8.96 -11.29
CA LEU A 94 -35.80 -8.32 -10.46
C LEU A 94 -36.59 -7.25 -11.24
N ASP A 95 -35.90 -6.43 -12.03
CA ASP A 95 -36.53 -5.37 -12.82
C ASP A 95 -37.41 -5.96 -13.95
N ASP A 96 -37.01 -7.08 -14.56
CA ASP A 96 -37.85 -7.84 -15.52
C ASP A 96 -39.09 -8.45 -14.85
N MET A 97 -38.94 -9.10 -13.69
CA MET A 97 -40.08 -9.63 -12.92
C MET A 97 -41.08 -8.54 -12.53
N GLU A 98 -40.57 -7.39 -12.06
CA GLU A 98 -41.41 -6.25 -11.70
C GLU A 98 -42.13 -5.67 -12.93
N SER A 99 -41.42 -5.53 -14.05
CA SER A 99 -42.00 -5.08 -15.32
C SER A 99 -43.12 -6.00 -15.79
N ARG A 100 -42.91 -7.33 -15.74
CA ARG A 100 -43.94 -8.33 -16.07
C ARG A 100 -45.13 -8.27 -15.11
N LYS A 101 -44.89 -8.12 -13.80
CA LYS A 101 -45.95 -7.91 -12.80
C LYS A 101 -46.82 -6.72 -13.17
N TRP A 102 -46.21 -5.57 -13.47
CA TRP A 102 -46.95 -4.37 -13.86
C TRP A 102 -47.69 -4.54 -15.19
N GLN A 103 -47.12 -5.24 -16.15
CA GLN A 103 -47.81 -5.58 -17.39
C GLN A 103 -49.05 -6.44 -17.13
N MET A 104 -48.94 -7.49 -16.31
CA MET A 104 -50.09 -8.34 -15.94
C MET A 104 -51.18 -7.55 -15.22
N ILE A 105 -50.82 -6.65 -14.30
CA ILE A 105 -51.78 -5.78 -13.60
C ILE A 105 -52.49 -4.86 -14.61
N ARG A 106 -51.76 -4.26 -15.56
CA ARG A 106 -52.35 -3.42 -16.62
C ARG A 106 -53.32 -4.22 -17.49
N GLU A 107 -52.93 -5.39 -17.95
CA GLU A 107 -53.79 -6.26 -18.76
C GLU A 107 -55.04 -6.71 -18.00
N LYS A 108 -54.91 -7.12 -16.73
CA LYS A 108 -56.06 -7.47 -15.88
C LYS A 108 -57.00 -6.26 -15.73
N ASN A 109 -56.47 -5.10 -15.35
CA ASN A 109 -57.28 -3.89 -15.14
C ASN A 109 -57.91 -3.37 -16.44
N ARG A 110 -57.39 -3.75 -17.60
CA ARG A 110 -58.01 -3.49 -18.91
C ARG A 110 -59.22 -4.40 -19.15
N LEU A 111 -59.15 -5.67 -18.73
CA LEU A 111 -60.22 -6.65 -18.92
C LEU A 111 -61.31 -6.59 -17.85
N ASP A 112 -60.97 -6.21 -16.62
CA ASP A 112 -61.87 -6.22 -15.47
C ASP A 112 -62.06 -4.79 -14.91
N VAL A 113 -63.15 -4.15 -15.32
CA VAL A 113 -63.48 -2.75 -14.96
C VAL A 113 -63.93 -2.63 -13.51
N LEU A 114 -64.50 -3.68 -12.91
CA LEU A 114 -65.04 -3.68 -11.55
C LEU A 114 -64.03 -4.23 -10.52
N GLY A 115 -63.10 -5.10 -10.92
CA GLY A 115 -62.08 -5.72 -10.07
C GLY A 115 -60.67 -5.14 -10.21
N ARG A 116 -60.54 -3.82 -10.44
CA ARG A 116 -59.24 -3.16 -10.64
C ARG A 116 -58.33 -3.33 -9.42
N ILE A 117 -57.12 -3.81 -9.66
CA ILE A 117 -56.06 -3.86 -8.66
C ILE A 117 -55.44 -2.47 -8.58
N GLU A 118 -55.71 -1.74 -7.50
CA GLU A 118 -54.99 -0.53 -7.11
C GLU A 118 -53.65 -0.91 -6.46
N CYS A 119 -52.69 -1.30 -7.28
CA CYS A 119 -51.30 -1.38 -6.84
C CYS A 119 -50.61 -0.07 -7.23
N SER A 120 -50.46 0.86 -6.29
CA SER A 120 -49.45 1.91 -6.46
C SER A 120 -48.07 1.24 -6.39
N GLY A 121 -47.17 1.56 -7.31
CA GLY A 121 -45.80 1.07 -7.24
C GLY A 121 -45.15 1.42 -5.90
N PRO A 122 -44.17 0.64 -5.40
CA PRO A 122 -43.45 1.05 -4.19
C PRO A 122 -42.90 2.45 -4.41
N ASP A 123 -43.32 3.40 -3.57
CA ASP A 123 -42.94 4.80 -3.68
C ASP A 123 -41.40 4.90 -3.71
N HIS A 124 -40.87 5.24 -4.88
CA HIS A 124 -39.45 5.24 -5.14
C HIS A 124 -38.72 6.21 -4.20
N ASN A 125 -39.40 7.28 -3.77
CA ASN A 125 -38.88 8.27 -2.84
C ASN A 125 -38.75 7.68 -1.43
N GLN A 126 -39.74 6.91 -0.97
CA GLN A 126 -39.67 6.22 0.32
C GLN A 126 -38.59 5.13 0.32
N LEU A 127 -38.41 4.42 -0.80
CA LEU A 127 -37.37 3.41 -0.94
C LEU A 127 -35.97 4.04 -0.97
N ALA A 128 -35.78 5.16 -1.68
CA ALA A 128 -34.54 5.92 -1.73
C ALA A 128 -34.18 6.51 -0.35
N HIS A 129 -35.15 7.08 0.35
CA HIS A 129 -34.97 7.59 1.71
C HIS A 129 -34.56 6.48 2.70
N ARG A 130 -35.17 5.29 2.59
CA ARG A 130 -34.77 4.09 3.37
C ARG A 130 -33.35 3.62 3.04
N LYS A 131 -32.95 3.66 1.76
CA LYS A 131 -31.58 3.30 1.35
C LYS A 131 -30.55 4.30 1.88
N SER A 132 -30.84 5.60 1.78
CA SER A 132 -29.98 6.67 2.30
C SER A 132 -29.75 6.51 3.81
N LYS A 133 -30.81 6.32 4.59
CA LYS A 133 -30.70 6.05 6.04
C LYS A 133 -29.91 4.79 6.39
N LYS A 134 -29.97 3.74 5.56
CA LYS A 134 -29.15 2.55 5.78
C LYS A 134 -27.66 2.82 5.53
N LEU A 135 -27.34 3.63 4.52
CA LEU A 135 -25.95 3.99 4.20
C LEU A 135 -25.32 4.86 5.30
N THR A 136 -26.06 5.84 5.83
CA THR A 136 -25.59 6.67 6.96
C THR A 136 -25.32 5.81 8.19
N ASN A 137 -26.23 4.90 8.53
CA ASN A 137 -26.05 4.00 9.67
C ASN A 137 -24.85 3.07 9.50
N VAL A 138 -24.58 2.58 8.29
CA VAL A 138 -23.38 1.74 8.03
C VAL A 138 -22.10 2.57 8.16
N ALA A 139 -22.11 3.82 7.71
CA ALA A 139 -20.97 4.73 7.88
C ALA A 139 -20.71 5.04 9.36
N GLU A 140 -21.76 5.31 10.14
CA GLU A 140 -21.70 5.50 11.59
C GLU A 140 -21.17 4.26 12.30
N LEU A 141 -21.68 3.07 11.96
CA LEU A 141 -21.19 1.81 12.54
C LEU A 141 -19.73 1.53 12.19
N LYS A 142 -19.30 1.86 10.97
CA LYS A 142 -17.91 1.71 10.54
C LYS A 142 -16.98 2.70 11.27
N TYR A 143 -17.47 3.91 11.52
CA TYR A 143 -16.79 4.89 12.37
C TYR A 143 -16.66 4.40 13.81
N LEU A 144 -17.75 3.91 14.40
CA LEU A 144 -17.76 3.35 15.75
C LEU A 144 -16.88 2.10 15.88
N GLN A 145 -16.77 1.28 14.83
CA GLN A 145 -15.88 0.13 14.81
C GLN A 145 -14.40 0.54 14.74
N ALA A 146 -14.07 1.59 13.98
CA ALA A 146 -12.70 2.05 13.80
C ALA A 146 -12.19 2.90 14.98
N TYR A 147 -13.06 3.69 15.59
CA TYR A 147 -12.69 4.69 16.61
C TYR A 147 -13.36 4.45 17.97
N GLY A 148 -14.17 3.40 18.11
CA GLY A 148 -15.02 3.18 19.28
C GLY A 148 -16.24 4.11 19.29
N PHE A 149 -17.14 3.91 20.25
CA PHE A 149 -18.04 5.01 20.65
C PHE A 149 -17.13 6.18 21.02
N PRO A 150 -17.42 7.43 20.59
CA PRO A 150 -16.72 8.59 21.11
C PRO A 150 -16.99 8.64 22.62
N ALA A 151 -16.19 7.89 23.36
CA ALA A 151 -16.17 7.92 24.81
C ALA A 151 -15.79 9.35 25.14
N ALA A 152 -16.59 9.97 26.00
CA ALA A 152 -16.32 11.29 26.53
C ALA A 152 -14.89 11.31 27.09
N SER A 153 -13.92 11.76 26.30
CA SER A 153 -12.50 11.90 26.65
C SER A 153 -12.27 13.05 27.63
N MET A 154 -13.29 13.35 28.43
CA MET A 154 -13.40 14.45 29.40
C MET A 154 -13.79 13.91 30.79
N LEU A 155 -13.71 12.59 31.02
CA LEU A 155 -14.00 12.00 32.34
C LEU A 155 -12.74 11.79 33.20
N ASP A 156 -11.54 12.05 32.66
CA ASP A 156 -10.27 11.87 33.38
C ASP A 156 -9.97 12.97 34.42
N SER A 157 -10.95 13.84 34.71
CA SER A 157 -10.80 14.95 35.65
C SER A 157 -11.98 15.12 36.62
N LEU A 158 -12.89 14.15 36.75
CA LEU A 158 -13.87 14.20 37.84
C LEU A 158 -13.24 13.70 39.14
N ASP A 159 -13.41 14.50 40.18
CA ASP A 159 -12.92 14.16 41.51
C ASP A 159 -13.77 13.02 42.09
N LYS A 160 -13.15 12.12 42.85
CA LYS A 160 -13.83 10.90 43.33
C LYS A 160 -15.05 11.21 44.20
N SER A 161 -15.03 12.35 44.89
CA SER A 161 -16.16 12.84 45.68
C SER A 161 -17.39 13.19 44.83
N GLU A 162 -17.20 13.78 43.65
CA GLU A 162 -18.32 14.13 42.76
C GLU A 162 -18.95 12.86 42.18
N ILE A 163 -18.12 11.86 41.89
CA ILE A 163 -18.58 10.54 41.43
C ILE A 163 -19.40 9.84 42.52
N ASP A 164 -18.93 9.86 43.77
CA ASP A 164 -19.63 9.21 44.89
C ASP A 164 -20.95 9.94 45.23
N GLU A 165 -20.98 11.27 45.16
CA GLU A 165 -22.21 12.08 45.32
C GLU A 165 -23.24 11.75 44.23
N ASP A 166 -22.82 11.68 42.97
CA ASP A 166 -23.69 11.33 41.84
C ASP A 166 -24.19 9.87 41.93
N LEU A 167 -23.37 8.93 42.42
CA LEU A 167 -23.75 7.54 42.62
C LEU A 167 -24.78 7.37 43.76
N ILE A 168 -24.71 8.22 44.79
CA ILE A 168 -25.73 8.32 45.84
C ILE A 168 -27.01 8.94 45.27
N LEU A 169 -26.89 10.00 44.46
CA LEU A 169 -28.03 10.67 43.83
C LEU A 169 -28.81 9.76 42.86
N LEU A 170 -28.08 8.88 42.15
CA LEU A 170 -28.66 7.86 41.26
C LEU A 170 -29.21 6.63 42.02
N GLY A 171 -29.05 6.58 43.35
CA GLY A 171 -29.56 5.51 44.21
C GLY A 171 -28.82 4.18 44.06
N ILE A 172 -27.59 4.22 43.54
CA ILE A 172 -26.77 3.03 43.27
C ILE A 172 -25.89 2.70 44.49
N ALA A 173 -25.43 3.70 45.25
CA ALA A 173 -24.66 3.54 46.49
C ALA A 173 -25.45 4.02 47.73
N ARG A 174 -25.16 3.44 48.91
CA ARG A 174 -25.75 3.84 50.21
C ARG A 174 -24.75 4.66 51.03
N GLU A 175 -25.22 5.70 51.72
CA GLU A 175 -24.40 6.64 52.51
C GLU A 175 -23.49 5.97 53.56
N ASP A 176 -23.84 4.76 54.02
CA ASP A 176 -23.16 4.06 55.12
C ASP A 176 -21.74 3.55 54.79
N GLU A 177 -21.35 3.45 53.52
CA GLU A 177 -20.03 2.92 53.12
C GLU A 177 -18.92 3.99 53.13
N ALA A 178 -19.26 5.29 53.12
CA ALA A 178 -18.28 6.38 53.14
C ALA A 178 -17.66 6.64 54.54
N GLN A 179 -18.35 6.25 55.62
CA GLN A 179 -17.89 6.50 56.99
C GLN A 179 -16.83 5.49 57.50
N GLY A 180 -16.57 4.41 56.75
CA GLY A 180 -15.70 3.30 57.18
C GLY A 180 -14.18 3.51 56.96
N MET A 181 -13.76 4.53 56.21
CA MET A 181 -12.35 4.74 55.84
C MET A 181 -11.66 5.88 56.61
N LEU A 182 -12.33 6.47 57.62
CA LEU A 182 -11.78 7.54 58.48
C LEU A 182 -11.43 7.09 59.90
N ASN A 183 -11.50 5.78 60.20
CA ASN A 183 -11.06 5.21 61.47
C ASN A 183 -10.06 4.05 61.26
N ILE A 184 -8.89 4.35 60.71
CA ILE A 184 -7.56 3.90 61.17
C ILE A 184 -6.59 5.06 60.99
#